data_AF-A0A1D6E4Q4-F1
#
_entry.id   AF-A0A1D6E4Q4-F1
#
_cell.length_a   1.000
_cell.length_b   1.000
_cell.length_c   1.000
_cell.angle_alpha   90.00
_cell.angle_beta   90.00
_cell.angle_gamma   90.00
#
_symmetry.space_group_name_H-M   'P 1'
#
loop_
_entity.id
_entity.type
_entity.pdbx_description
1 polymer ?
#
loop_
_entity_poly.entity_id
_entity_poly.type
_entity_poly.pdbx_seq_one_letter_code
_entity_poly.pdbx_strand_id
1 'polypeptide(L)'
;MATAAADCRTRTVLKAALSRTTAAFLFVAVVAVGVVVSGRWITATTAGRLRRLPTTAAIPAAAVLHPSETQQLQPPRPHSTPPPSRPPSPSYSISCPSLNLSSPAKAPKTSQTLARALSSPSICPASPSPPPPYAASSPSSNTSCPSYFRFIHEDLRPWRAAGGITRAMLDRARLTATFRLVVLGGNAYVQRFRPAFQTRDLFTIWGVLQLLRRHPGRVPDLDLMFDTVDWPVVRSHLYRGKNAEMLPPLFRYCGDDKTLDIVFPDWSFWGWPEINIKPWDALKEDLKAGNNRVRWMDREPYAYWKGNPSVSGTRKELVKCNVSSTHDWNARIYAQDWFKESKAGYKDSDLSSQCAHRYKIYIEGSAWSISEKYILACDSMTLLVTPRYYDFFSRSLMPIQHYWPVRYDNKCASIKYAVDWGNSHKQLVTCIYIYFVIYICRLYSSAKH
;
A
#
# COMPACT_ATOMS: atom_id res chain seq x y z
N MET A 1 -11.31 -33.07 -65.20
CA MET A 1 -10.54 -32.47 -64.08
C MET A 1 -11.44 -32.25 -62.86
N ALA A 2 -11.86 -33.31 -62.17
CA ALA A 2 -12.75 -33.17 -61.00
C ALA A 2 -12.50 -34.20 -59.88
N THR A 3 -11.36 -34.87 -59.85
CA THR A 3 -11.08 -35.94 -58.86
C THR A 3 -9.81 -35.74 -58.02
N ALA A 4 -9.02 -34.69 -58.25
CA ALA A 4 -7.79 -34.42 -57.50
C ALA A 4 -7.94 -33.46 -56.30
N ALA A 5 -9.10 -32.79 -56.14
CA ALA A 5 -9.28 -31.75 -55.11
C ALA A 5 -9.87 -32.26 -53.78
N ALA A 6 -10.47 -33.46 -53.75
CA ALA A 6 -11.11 -34.00 -52.56
C ALA A 6 -10.11 -34.65 -51.57
N ASP A 7 -8.99 -35.21 -52.06
CA ASP A 7 -8.05 -35.97 -51.23
C ASP A 7 -7.09 -35.08 -50.41
N CYS A 8 -6.82 -33.85 -50.88
CA CYS A 8 -5.96 -32.91 -50.18
C CYS A 8 -6.62 -32.33 -48.91
N ARG A 9 -7.94 -32.10 -48.94
CA ARG A 9 -8.71 -31.51 -47.83
C ARG A 9 -8.85 -32.47 -46.63
N THR A 10 -9.03 -33.76 -46.91
CA THR A 10 -9.19 -34.80 -45.88
C THR A 10 -7.88 -35.07 -45.13
N ARG A 11 -6.73 -35.02 -45.83
CA ARG A 11 -5.40 -35.16 -45.22
C ARG A 11 -5.00 -33.96 -44.34
N THR A 12 -5.48 -32.75 -44.61
CA THR A 12 -5.18 -31.57 -43.77
C THR A 12 -5.99 -31.58 -42.47
N VAL A 13 -7.25 -32.02 -42.53
CA VAL A 13 -8.13 -32.12 -41.35
C VAL A 13 -7.67 -33.22 -40.39
N LEU A 14 -7.19 -34.36 -40.91
CA LEU A 14 -6.66 -35.44 -40.07
C LEU A 14 -5.37 -35.04 -39.33
N LYS A 15 -4.45 -34.31 -39.99
CA LYS A 15 -3.22 -33.80 -39.35
C LYS A 15 -3.50 -32.74 -38.27
N ALA A 16 -4.51 -31.90 -38.46
CA ALA A 16 -4.93 -30.92 -37.46
C ALA A 16 -5.65 -31.57 -36.26
N ALA A 17 -6.41 -32.65 -36.48
CA ALA A 17 -7.07 -33.41 -35.44
C ALA A 17 -6.08 -34.23 -34.58
N LEU A 18 -5.09 -34.88 -35.21
CA LEU A 18 -4.03 -35.60 -34.48
C LEU A 18 -3.12 -34.65 -33.69
N SER A 19 -2.81 -33.45 -34.20
CA SER A 19 -1.98 -32.48 -33.48
C SER A 19 -2.67 -31.91 -32.22
N ARG A 20 -3.99 -31.73 -32.26
CA ARG A 20 -4.78 -31.22 -31.13
C ARG A 20 -4.96 -32.23 -30.01
N THR A 21 -5.09 -33.52 -30.33
CA THR A 21 -5.15 -34.58 -29.31
C THR A 21 -3.80 -34.78 -28.63
N THR A 22 -2.67 -34.76 -29.34
CA THR A 22 -1.34 -34.87 -28.71
C THR A 22 -1.04 -33.71 -27.76
N ALA A 23 -1.43 -32.48 -28.11
CA ALA A 23 -1.26 -31.31 -27.25
C ALA A 23 -2.14 -31.35 -25.99
N ALA A 24 -3.38 -31.85 -26.11
CA ALA A 24 -4.28 -32.04 -24.97
C ALA A 24 -3.76 -33.14 -24.02
N PHE A 25 -3.24 -34.25 -24.55
CA PHE A 25 -2.62 -35.30 -23.74
C PHE A 25 -1.35 -34.82 -23.02
N LEU A 26 -0.50 -34.03 -23.69
CA LEU A 26 0.67 -33.39 -23.07
C LEU A 26 0.27 -32.42 -21.95
N PHE A 27 -0.78 -31.62 -22.15
CA PHE A 27 -1.28 -30.71 -21.12
C PHE A 27 -1.81 -31.47 -19.89
N VAL A 28 -2.61 -32.52 -20.11
CA VAL A 28 -3.15 -33.35 -19.01
C VAL A 28 -2.04 -34.10 -18.28
N ALA A 29 -1.02 -34.61 -18.99
CA ALA A 29 0.13 -35.26 -18.39
C ALA A 29 0.97 -34.30 -17.53
N VAL A 30 1.24 -33.08 -18.02
CA VAL A 30 1.98 -32.05 -17.25
C VAL A 30 1.19 -31.60 -16.02
N VAL A 31 -0.13 -31.46 -16.12
CA VAL A 31 -0.99 -31.14 -14.96
C VAL A 31 -1.01 -32.30 -13.96
N ALA A 32 -1.13 -33.55 -14.42
CA ALA A 32 -1.13 -34.72 -13.53
C ALA A 32 0.22 -34.89 -12.81
N VAL A 33 1.35 -34.72 -13.51
CA VAL A 33 2.68 -34.73 -12.90
C VAL A 33 2.84 -33.57 -11.92
N GLY A 34 2.34 -32.38 -12.26
CA GLY A 34 2.31 -31.21 -11.37
C GLY A 34 1.52 -31.48 -10.08
N VAL A 35 0.37 -32.13 -10.17
CA VAL A 35 -0.46 -32.50 -9.00
C VAL A 35 0.22 -33.57 -8.14
N VAL A 36 0.88 -34.57 -8.73
CA VAL A 36 1.60 -35.62 -8.00
C VAL A 36 2.85 -35.06 -7.30
N VAL A 37 3.61 -34.18 -7.96
CA VAL A 37 4.78 -33.52 -7.37
C VAL A 37 4.36 -32.57 -6.24
N SER A 38 3.24 -31.85 -6.41
CA SER A 38 2.67 -30.96 -5.38
C SER A 38 2.13 -31.75 -4.18
N GLY A 39 1.45 -32.87 -4.41
CA GLY A 39 0.95 -33.76 -3.36
C GLY A 39 2.07 -34.42 -2.57
N ARG A 40 3.17 -34.80 -3.23
CA ARG A 40 4.38 -35.33 -2.56
C ARG A 40 5.12 -34.27 -1.75
N TRP A 41 5.15 -33.01 -2.21
CA TRP A 41 5.72 -31.89 -1.44
C TRP A 41 4.89 -31.55 -0.20
N ILE A 42 3.56 -31.57 -0.31
CA ILE A 42 2.64 -31.29 0.80
C ILE A 42 2.71 -32.40 1.86
N THR A 43 2.81 -33.67 1.45
CA THR A 43 2.91 -34.82 2.37
C THR A 43 4.28 -34.92 3.06
N ALA A 44 5.37 -34.61 2.36
CA ALA A 44 6.71 -34.56 2.97
C ALA A 44 6.86 -33.42 3.99
N THR A 45 6.22 -32.26 3.76
CA THR A 45 6.25 -31.12 4.70
C THR A 45 5.31 -31.29 5.88
N THR A 46 4.17 -31.98 5.74
CA THR A 46 3.30 -32.32 6.88
C THR A 46 3.87 -33.46 7.73
N ALA A 47 4.46 -34.49 7.13
CA ALA A 47 5.13 -35.59 7.87
C ALA A 47 6.37 -35.11 8.65
N GLY A 48 7.13 -34.16 8.09
CA GLY A 48 8.26 -33.53 8.80
C GLY A 48 7.85 -32.63 9.97
N ARG A 49 6.62 -32.09 9.95
CA ARG A 49 6.09 -31.19 10.99
C ARG A 49 5.41 -31.93 12.15
N LEU A 50 4.92 -33.15 11.92
CA LEU A 50 4.32 -34.00 12.94
C LEU A 50 5.34 -34.76 13.81
N ARG A 51 6.62 -34.82 13.42
CA ARG A 51 7.69 -35.48 14.19
C ARG A 51 8.40 -34.59 15.22
N ARG A 52 8.00 -33.32 15.39
CA ARG A 52 8.59 -32.38 16.37
C ARG A 52 7.55 -31.62 17.18
N LEU A 53 6.67 -32.35 17.86
CA LEU A 53 5.88 -31.82 18.97
C LEU A 53 6.21 -32.65 20.21
N PRO A 54 6.66 -32.04 21.33
CA PRO A 54 6.77 -32.75 22.59
C PRO A 54 5.36 -33.05 23.12
N THR A 55 5.16 -34.30 23.47
CA THR A 55 4.01 -34.82 24.22
C THR A 55 3.93 -34.12 25.58
N THR A 56 2.78 -33.55 25.93
CA THR A 56 2.44 -33.17 27.31
C THR A 56 0.92 -33.18 27.40
N ALA A 57 0.36 -34.27 27.92
CA ALA A 57 -0.04 -34.43 29.32
C ALA A 57 -1.42 -33.82 29.57
N ALA A 58 -2.39 -34.70 29.75
CA ALA A 58 -3.75 -34.41 30.15
C ALA A 58 -3.79 -33.70 31.51
N ILE A 59 -4.73 -32.77 31.68
CA ILE A 59 -5.17 -32.26 32.98
C ILE A 59 -6.69 -32.37 33.03
N PRO A 60 -7.27 -32.98 34.08
CA PRO A 60 -8.70 -33.28 34.17
C PRO A 60 -9.53 -32.07 34.62
N ALA A 61 -10.83 -32.19 34.36
CA ALA A 61 -11.89 -31.28 34.76
C ALA A 61 -12.28 -31.42 36.26
N ALA A 62 -12.94 -30.36 36.77
CA ALA A 62 -13.65 -30.16 38.05
C ALA A 62 -12.98 -29.06 38.92
N ALA A 63 -13.64 -28.08 39.53
CA ALA A 63 -15.05 -27.84 39.79
C ALA A 63 -15.33 -26.33 39.98
N VAL A 64 -16.40 -25.84 39.33
CA VAL A 64 -17.50 -25.06 39.92
C VAL A 64 -17.42 -24.81 41.43
N LEU A 65 -17.44 -23.55 41.85
CA LEU A 65 -18.22 -23.02 42.99
C LEU A 65 -18.40 -21.50 42.85
N HIS A 66 -19.60 -21.05 43.19
CA HIS A 66 -20.15 -19.69 43.06
C HIS A 66 -19.68 -18.74 44.20
N PRO A 67 -19.92 -17.41 44.06
CA PRO A 67 -19.30 -16.37 44.87
C PRO A 67 -20.08 -16.08 46.16
N SER A 68 -19.41 -15.50 47.16
CA SER A 68 -20.07 -14.87 48.30
C SER A 68 -19.29 -13.64 48.78
N GLU A 69 -20.08 -12.67 49.20
CA GLU A 69 -19.79 -11.24 49.35
C GLU A 69 -18.79 -10.89 50.45
N THR A 70 -18.12 -9.77 50.19
CA THR A 70 -17.28 -8.99 51.10
C THR A 70 -18.14 -8.16 52.05
N GLN A 71 -17.82 -8.23 53.35
CA GLN A 71 -17.89 -7.09 54.26
C GLN A 71 -16.91 -7.32 55.42
N GLN A 72 -15.89 -6.47 55.55
CA GLN A 72 -15.57 -5.77 56.81
C GLN A 72 -14.32 -4.87 56.71
N LEU A 73 -14.56 -3.62 57.11
CA LEU A 73 -13.73 -2.63 57.82
C LEU A 73 -12.22 -2.51 57.57
N GLN A 74 -11.83 -1.30 57.14
CA GLN A 74 -10.48 -0.74 57.25
C GLN A 74 -10.12 -0.34 58.69
N PRO A 75 -8.83 -0.46 59.06
CA PRO A 75 -8.18 0.40 60.06
C PRO A 75 -7.18 1.41 59.44
N PRO A 76 -6.76 2.45 60.18
CA PRO A 76 -6.26 3.71 59.63
C PRO A 76 -4.78 3.73 59.24
N ARG A 77 -4.44 4.67 58.34
CA ARG A 77 -3.08 5.01 57.89
C ARG A 77 -2.21 5.60 59.00
N PRO A 78 -0.90 5.30 59.01
CA PRO A 78 0.14 6.20 59.48
C PRO A 78 0.81 6.96 58.33
N HIS A 79 1.19 8.22 58.61
CA HIS A 79 1.99 9.09 57.75
C HIS A 79 3.45 8.61 57.65
N SER A 80 4.04 8.66 56.44
CA SER A 80 5.50 8.62 56.25
C SER A 80 5.95 9.27 54.92
N THR A 81 6.74 10.34 55.08
CA THR A 81 7.92 10.85 54.32
C THR A 81 7.98 10.84 52.77
N PRO A 82 8.54 11.90 52.14
CA PRO A 82 8.74 11.95 50.68
C PRO A 82 9.83 10.97 50.21
N PRO A 83 9.74 10.43 48.99
CA PRO A 83 10.72 9.48 48.47
C PRO A 83 12.06 10.15 48.16
N PRO A 84 13.21 9.45 48.34
CA PRO A 84 14.52 9.98 47.98
C PRO A 84 14.70 10.07 46.46
N SER A 85 15.47 11.06 46.03
CA SER A 85 15.87 11.31 44.65
C SER A 85 16.53 10.08 44.01
N ARG A 86 16.09 9.77 42.79
CA ARG A 86 16.59 8.68 41.92
C ARG A 86 18.13 8.77 41.77
N PRO A 87 18.90 7.68 42.00
CA PRO A 87 20.33 7.66 41.71
C PRO A 87 20.59 7.70 40.19
N PRO A 88 21.70 8.30 39.72
CA PRO A 88 22.02 8.38 38.30
C PRO A 88 22.22 6.98 37.71
N SER A 89 21.74 6.80 36.48
CA SER A 89 21.84 5.54 35.75
C SER A 89 23.31 5.18 35.45
N PRO A 90 23.71 3.90 35.56
CA PRO A 90 25.07 3.49 35.25
C PRO A 90 25.37 3.65 33.76
N SER A 91 26.50 4.27 33.46
CA SER A 91 27.06 4.36 32.11
C SER A 91 27.63 3.01 31.69
N TYR A 92 26.99 2.33 30.75
CA TYR A 92 27.56 1.16 30.10
C TYR A 92 28.27 1.56 28.82
N SER A 93 29.59 1.35 28.79
CA SER A 93 30.40 1.37 27.57
C SER A 93 30.35 -0.03 26.95
N ILE A 94 29.85 -0.14 25.72
CA ILE A 94 29.87 -1.39 24.95
C ILE A 94 30.74 -1.14 23.72
N SER A 95 31.88 -1.81 23.68
CA SER A 95 32.79 -1.83 22.53
C SER A 95 32.26 -2.82 21.47
N CYS A 96 32.20 -2.39 20.21
CA CYS A 96 31.80 -3.24 19.09
C CYS A 96 32.98 -4.09 18.57
N PRO A 97 32.82 -5.41 18.34
CA PRO A 97 33.79 -6.16 17.55
C PRO A 97 33.63 -5.80 16.06
N SER A 98 34.76 -5.54 15.40
CA SER A 98 34.82 -5.28 13.96
C SER A 98 34.47 -6.54 13.17
N LEU A 99 33.46 -6.43 12.31
CA LEU A 99 33.16 -7.44 11.29
C LEU A 99 33.97 -7.12 10.04
N ASN A 100 34.96 -7.97 9.75
CA ASN A 100 35.71 -7.97 8.51
C ASN A 100 34.82 -8.48 7.38
N LEU A 101 34.41 -7.59 6.47
CA LEU A 101 33.60 -7.94 5.29
C LEU A 101 34.39 -7.69 4.00
N SER A 102 35.30 -8.60 3.67
CA SER A 102 35.92 -8.68 2.36
C SER A 102 35.12 -9.62 1.45
N SER A 103 34.17 -9.08 0.68
CA SER A 103 33.74 -9.61 -0.63
C SER A 103 32.75 -8.66 -1.34
N PRO A 104 33.01 -8.23 -2.59
CA PRO A 104 32.11 -7.35 -3.33
C PRO A 104 31.04 -8.17 -4.07
N ALA A 105 29.77 -8.03 -3.68
CA ALA A 105 28.65 -8.52 -4.48
C ALA A 105 28.30 -7.48 -5.57
N LYS A 106 28.34 -7.89 -6.84
CA LYS A 106 27.99 -7.05 -8.01
C LYS A 106 26.50 -6.68 -8.01
N ALA A 107 26.19 -5.39 -8.08
CA ALA A 107 24.84 -4.86 -8.27
C ALA A 107 24.37 -4.95 -9.75
N PRO A 108 23.07 -5.13 -10.03
CA PRO A 108 22.51 -5.03 -11.38
C PRO A 108 22.51 -3.59 -11.92
N LYS A 109 22.89 -3.41 -13.19
CA LYS A 109 23.17 -2.12 -13.87
C LYS A 109 21.96 -1.28 -14.32
N THR A 110 20.74 -1.45 -13.81
CA THR A 110 19.54 -0.83 -14.44
C THR A 110 18.80 0.23 -13.63
N SER A 111 19.31 0.68 -12.48
CA SER A 111 18.78 1.89 -11.83
C SER A 111 19.92 2.82 -11.43
N GLN A 112 20.10 3.90 -12.19
CA GLN A 112 21.11 4.94 -11.90
C GLN A 112 20.87 5.59 -10.52
N THR A 113 19.60 5.65 -10.08
CA THR A 113 19.20 6.14 -8.76
C THR A 113 19.63 5.19 -7.64
N LEU A 114 19.42 3.88 -7.82
CA LEU A 114 19.84 2.87 -6.85
C LEU A 114 21.37 2.72 -6.81
N ALA A 115 22.04 2.80 -7.97
CA ALA A 115 23.49 2.78 -8.04
C ALA A 115 24.12 3.98 -7.33
N ARG A 116 23.55 5.18 -7.46
CA ARG A 116 23.99 6.37 -6.70
C ARG A 116 23.75 6.25 -5.19
N ALA A 117 22.64 5.64 -4.79
CA ALA A 117 22.34 5.41 -3.37
C ALA A 117 23.30 4.38 -2.75
N LEU A 118 23.73 3.38 -3.52
CA LEU A 118 24.62 2.29 -3.07
C LEU A 118 26.12 2.57 -3.27
N SER A 119 26.50 3.55 -4.10
CA SER A 119 27.90 3.92 -4.36
C SER A 119 28.47 4.93 -3.38
N SER A 120 27.69 5.35 -2.38
CA SER A 120 28.19 6.21 -1.29
C SER A 120 28.99 5.34 -0.32
N PRO A 121 30.26 5.67 0.00
CA PRO A 121 31.06 4.85 0.90
C PRO A 121 30.39 4.76 2.27
N SER A 122 30.35 3.54 2.82
CA SER A 122 29.87 3.20 4.16
C SER A 122 30.79 3.76 5.26
N ILE A 123 30.91 5.08 5.31
CA ILE A 123 31.22 5.80 6.53
C ILE A 123 29.91 6.49 6.84
N CYS A 124 29.12 5.97 7.78
CA CYS A 124 28.10 6.80 8.40
C CYS A 124 28.87 7.96 9.03
N PRO A 125 28.75 9.21 8.53
CA PRO A 125 29.30 10.32 9.28
C PRO A 125 28.63 10.25 10.65
N ALA A 126 29.40 10.48 11.73
CA ALA A 126 28.79 10.74 13.02
C ALA A 126 27.64 11.73 12.78
N SER A 127 26.45 11.38 13.27
CA SER A 127 25.24 12.18 13.07
C SER A 127 25.61 13.63 13.35
N PRO A 128 25.39 14.57 12.40
CA PRO A 128 25.64 15.98 12.67
C PRO A 128 24.94 16.30 13.99
N SER A 129 25.66 16.97 14.90
CA SER A 129 25.07 17.46 16.14
C SER A 129 23.73 18.12 15.80
N PRO A 130 22.65 17.83 16.57
CA PRO A 130 21.35 18.39 16.27
C PRO A 130 21.51 19.91 16.16
N PRO A 131 20.96 20.54 15.10
CA PRO A 131 21.01 21.98 14.99
C PRO A 131 20.47 22.58 16.29
N PRO A 132 21.02 23.72 16.76
CA PRO A 132 20.52 24.38 17.96
C PRO A 132 19.00 24.54 17.83
N PRO A 133 18.24 24.35 18.92
CA PRO A 133 16.79 24.43 18.86
C PRO A 133 16.42 25.74 18.17
N TYR A 134 15.77 25.62 17.01
CA TYR A 134 15.17 26.77 16.36
C TYR A 134 14.35 27.48 17.43
N ALA A 135 14.69 28.74 17.69
CA ALA A 135 13.89 29.59 18.57
C ALA A 135 12.45 29.40 18.14
N ALA A 136 11.62 28.91 19.05
CA ALA A 136 10.22 28.61 18.76
C ALA A 136 9.60 29.90 18.22
N SER A 137 9.41 29.96 16.90
CA SER A 137 8.53 30.94 16.31
C SER A 137 7.19 30.74 17.02
N SER A 138 6.70 31.79 17.68
CA SER A 138 5.44 31.79 18.39
C SER A 138 4.38 31.11 17.53
N PRO A 139 3.55 30.19 18.09
CA PRO A 139 2.53 29.51 17.31
C PRO A 139 1.46 30.53 16.92
N SER A 140 1.67 31.20 15.80
CA SER A 140 0.66 32.05 15.20
C SER A 140 -0.35 31.14 14.50
N SER A 141 -1.60 31.25 14.98
CA SER A 141 -2.81 30.53 14.59
C SER A 141 -2.99 29.11 15.14
N ASN A 142 -4.12 28.91 15.84
CA ASN A 142 -4.74 27.62 16.15
C ASN A 142 -5.03 26.86 14.85
N THR A 143 -4.01 26.33 14.21
CA THR A 143 -4.18 25.54 12.99
C THR A 143 -4.59 24.14 13.40
N SER A 144 -5.89 23.91 13.50
CA SER A 144 -6.43 22.56 13.60
C SER A 144 -5.90 21.73 12.43
N CYS A 145 -5.47 20.49 12.69
CA CYS A 145 -5.10 19.57 11.63
C CYS A 145 -6.26 19.47 10.62
N PRO A 146 -5.98 19.41 9.31
CA PRO A 146 -7.02 19.19 8.32
C PRO A 146 -7.92 17.99 8.66
N SER A 147 -9.18 18.05 8.23
CA SER A 147 -10.22 17.08 8.61
C SER A 147 -9.87 15.61 8.33
N TYR A 148 -9.01 15.33 7.35
CA TYR A 148 -8.57 13.97 7.02
C TYR A 148 -7.75 13.29 8.12
N PHE A 149 -7.09 14.06 9.00
CA PHE A 149 -6.39 13.50 10.16
C PHE A 149 -7.32 12.80 11.15
N ARG A 150 -8.65 13.07 11.09
CA ARG A 150 -9.64 12.33 11.89
C ARG A 150 -9.55 10.82 11.68
N PHE A 151 -9.18 10.38 10.47
CA PHE A 151 -9.12 8.97 10.13
C PHE A 151 -8.01 8.22 10.87
N ILE A 152 -6.96 8.91 11.34
CA ILE A 152 -5.98 8.30 12.25
C ILE A 152 -6.65 7.90 13.56
N HIS A 153 -7.53 8.75 14.09
CA HIS A 153 -8.27 8.44 15.31
C HIS A 153 -9.30 7.32 15.10
N GLU A 154 -9.91 7.25 13.91
CA GLU A 154 -10.80 6.15 13.51
C GLU A 154 -10.05 4.83 13.42
N ASP A 155 -8.92 4.80 12.72
CA ASP A 155 -8.11 3.60 12.54
C ASP A 155 -7.59 3.08 13.89
N LEU A 156 -7.20 3.96 14.81
CA LEU A 156 -6.71 3.59 16.14
C LEU A 156 -7.82 3.34 17.18
N ARG A 157 -9.10 3.60 16.84
CA ARG A 157 -10.24 3.46 17.78
C ARG A 157 -10.34 2.06 18.40
N PRO A 158 -10.16 0.94 17.66
CA PRO A 158 -10.29 -0.40 18.24
C PRO A 158 -9.33 -0.66 19.40
N TRP A 159 -8.06 -0.24 19.30
CA TRP A 159 -7.08 -0.40 20.38
C TRP A 159 -7.35 0.53 21.55
N ARG A 160 -7.87 1.74 21.28
CA ARG A 160 -8.32 2.64 22.35
C ARG A 160 -9.44 2.02 23.17
N ALA A 161 -10.42 1.41 22.50
CA ALA A 161 -11.53 0.71 23.15
C ALA A 161 -11.07 -0.53 23.93
N ALA A 162 -9.99 -1.18 23.50
CA ALA A 162 -9.37 -2.31 24.19
C ALA A 162 -8.46 -1.89 25.38
N GLY A 163 -8.37 -0.60 25.72
CA GLY A 163 -7.53 -0.11 26.82
C GLY A 163 -6.06 0.14 26.45
N GLY A 164 -5.72 0.11 25.16
CA GLY A 164 -4.37 0.36 24.64
C GLY A 164 -3.82 -0.80 23.81
N ILE A 165 -2.56 -0.65 23.40
CA ILE A 165 -1.81 -1.69 22.67
C ILE A 165 -0.91 -2.42 23.66
N THR A 166 -1.11 -3.73 23.82
CA THR A 166 -0.25 -4.56 24.67
C THR A 166 0.90 -5.19 23.88
N ARG A 167 1.93 -5.67 24.61
CA ARG A 167 3.02 -6.45 24.03
C ARG A 167 2.52 -7.69 23.29
N ALA A 168 1.54 -8.40 23.86
CA ALA A 168 0.96 -9.60 23.26
C ALA A 168 0.26 -9.29 21.93
N MET A 169 -0.45 -8.16 21.83
CA MET A 169 -1.06 -7.70 20.58
C MET A 169 -0.01 -7.42 19.51
N LEU A 170 1.10 -6.74 19.86
CA LEU A 170 2.22 -6.52 18.95
C LEU A 170 2.85 -7.83 18.48
N ASP A 171 3.12 -8.76 19.39
CA ASP A 171 3.70 -10.06 19.05
C ASP A 171 2.75 -10.89 18.17
N ARG A 172 1.43 -10.71 18.28
CA ARG A 172 0.44 -11.31 17.37
C ARG A 172 0.58 -10.77 15.94
N ALA A 173 0.80 -9.46 15.78
CA ALA A 173 0.95 -8.82 14.46
C ALA A 173 2.17 -9.36 13.69
N ARG A 174 3.17 -9.92 14.39
CA ARG A 174 4.34 -10.55 13.77
C ARG A 174 4.01 -11.69 12.80
N LEU A 175 2.86 -12.37 12.98
CA LEU A 175 2.45 -13.46 12.09
C LEU A 175 2.44 -13.05 10.61
N THR A 176 2.01 -11.82 10.35
CA THR A 176 1.89 -11.27 9.00
C THR A 176 2.82 -10.08 8.80
N ALA A 177 3.45 -9.50 9.82
CA ALA A 177 4.38 -8.39 9.59
C ALA A 177 5.51 -8.77 8.61
N THR A 178 5.85 -7.86 7.70
CA THR A 178 7.08 -7.90 6.90
C THR A 178 8.27 -7.51 7.76
N PHE A 179 8.12 -6.42 8.53
CA PHE A 179 9.15 -5.91 9.43
C PHE A 179 8.53 -5.27 10.67
N ARG A 180 9.34 -5.20 11.73
CA ARG A 180 9.11 -4.41 12.94
C ARG A 180 10.01 -3.19 12.90
N LEU A 181 9.46 -2.04 13.27
CA LEU A 181 10.19 -0.79 13.42
C LEU A 181 10.03 -0.30 14.86
N VAL A 182 11.15 -0.01 15.50
CA VAL A 182 11.20 0.51 16.85
C VAL A 182 11.88 1.88 16.81
N VAL A 183 11.25 2.91 17.37
CA VAL A 183 11.88 4.21 17.63
C VAL A 183 12.23 4.25 19.11
N LEU A 184 13.51 4.48 19.44
CA LEU A 184 13.98 4.66 20.81
C LEU A 184 14.95 5.84 20.87
N GLY A 185 14.64 6.83 21.71
CA GLY A 185 15.46 8.02 21.87
C GLY A 185 15.71 8.75 20.55
N GLY A 186 14.72 8.77 19.65
CA GLY A 186 14.82 9.39 18.32
C GLY A 186 15.56 8.56 17.25
N ASN A 187 16.03 7.35 17.57
CA ASN A 187 16.71 6.45 16.63
C ASN A 187 15.77 5.33 16.17
N ALA A 188 15.77 5.01 14.87
CA ALA A 188 14.99 3.91 14.31
C ALA A 188 15.80 2.61 14.23
N TYR A 189 15.22 1.52 14.74
CA TYR A 189 15.73 0.15 14.67
C TYR A 189 14.75 -0.71 13.89
N VAL A 190 15.24 -1.52 12.97
CA VAL A 190 14.39 -2.33 12.09
C VAL A 190 14.77 -3.80 12.19
N GLN A 191 13.79 -4.65 12.45
CA GLN A 191 13.91 -6.10 12.33
C GLN A 191 13.03 -6.58 11.18
N ARG A 192 13.64 -7.12 10.13
CA ARG A 192 12.90 -7.75 9.02
C ARG A 192 12.57 -9.20 9.38
N PHE A 193 11.32 -9.59 9.21
CA PHE A 193 10.87 -10.97 9.45
C PHE A 193 10.84 -11.79 8.15
N ARG A 194 10.54 -11.13 7.03
CA ARG A 194 10.45 -11.74 5.71
C ARG A 194 10.78 -10.71 4.62
N PRO A 195 11.16 -11.16 3.41
CA PRO A 195 11.42 -10.25 2.29
C PRO A 195 10.16 -9.44 1.94
N ALA A 196 10.35 -8.15 1.68
CA ALA A 196 9.31 -7.31 1.08
C ALA A 196 9.26 -7.56 -0.43
N PHE A 197 8.09 -7.32 -1.04
CA PHE A 197 8.01 -7.21 -2.48
C PHE A 197 8.76 -5.94 -2.90
N GLN A 198 9.80 -6.07 -3.72
CA GLN A 198 10.61 -4.93 -4.17
C GLN A 198 11.13 -4.09 -2.98
N THR A 199 11.38 -2.80 -3.18
CA THR A 199 11.91 -1.88 -2.13
C THR A 199 10.83 -1.22 -1.26
N ARG A 200 9.64 -1.82 -1.16
CA ARG A 200 8.52 -1.23 -0.41
C ARG A 200 8.82 -0.99 1.07
N ASP A 201 9.50 -1.93 1.72
CA ASP A 201 9.93 -1.76 3.11
C ASP A 201 10.97 -0.64 3.23
N LEU A 202 11.96 -0.62 2.35
CA LEU A 202 13.03 0.38 2.34
C LEU A 202 12.48 1.81 2.24
N PHE A 203 11.56 2.07 1.30
CA PHE A 203 10.98 3.41 1.13
C PHE A 203 9.98 3.79 2.23
N THR A 204 9.31 2.80 2.85
CA THR A 204 8.50 3.04 4.05
C THR A 204 9.38 3.44 5.23
N ILE A 205 10.48 2.72 5.46
CA ILE A 205 11.48 3.04 6.48
C ILE A 205 12.09 4.42 6.21
N TRP A 206 12.41 4.72 4.94
CA TRP A 206 12.90 6.03 4.53
C TRP A 206 11.93 7.15 4.92
N GLY A 207 10.63 6.94 4.73
CA GLY A 207 9.61 7.89 5.17
C GLY A 207 9.63 8.18 6.67
N VAL A 208 9.80 7.13 7.49
CA VAL A 208 9.95 7.28 8.94
C VAL A 208 11.24 8.02 9.29
N LEU A 209 12.36 7.73 8.62
CA LEU A 209 13.62 8.46 8.83
C LEU A 209 13.49 9.95 8.50
N GLN A 210 12.75 10.29 7.44
CA GLN A 210 12.46 11.70 7.11
C GLN A 210 11.62 12.37 8.20
N LEU A 211 10.64 11.67 8.78
CA LEU A 211 9.85 12.17 9.91
C LEU A 211 10.74 12.46 11.13
N LEU A 212 11.60 11.51 11.52
CA LEU A 212 12.52 11.66 12.66
C LEU A 212 13.49 12.83 12.47
N ARG A 213 14.05 12.97 11.25
CA ARG A 213 14.95 14.07 10.90
C ARG A 213 14.24 15.43 10.92
N ARG A 214 12.99 15.49 10.43
CA ARG A 214 12.22 16.75 10.35
C ARG A 214 11.70 17.20 11.70
N HIS A 215 11.43 16.27 12.61
CA HIS A 215 10.88 16.57 13.94
C HIS A 215 11.69 15.92 15.07
N PRO A 216 12.98 16.30 15.26
CA PRO A 216 13.81 15.74 16.32
C PRO A 216 13.17 15.92 17.70
N GLY A 217 13.16 14.86 18.51
CA GLY A 217 12.61 14.87 19.87
C GLY A 217 11.08 14.94 19.97
N ARG A 218 10.35 15.06 18.85
CA ARG A 218 8.87 15.10 18.85
C ARG A 218 8.21 13.75 18.57
N VAL A 219 8.94 12.82 17.97
CA VAL A 219 8.46 11.44 17.78
C VAL A 219 8.78 10.65 19.04
N PRO A 220 7.77 10.13 19.75
CA PRO A 220 7.98 9.36 20.98
C PRO A 220 8.65 8.01 20.67
N ASP A 221 9.01 7.30 21.73
CA ASP A 221 9.39 5.90 21.63
C ASP A 221 8.19 5.08 21.15
N LEU A 222 8.39 4.24 20.14
CA LEU A 222 7.33 3.52 19.42
C LEU A 222 7.78 2.11 19.06
N ASP A 223 6.83 1.17 19.02
CA ASP A 223 7.03 -0.21 18.55
C ASP A 223 5.93 -0.57 17.55
N LEU A 224 6.30 -0.68 16.28
CA LEU A 224 5.38 -0.72 15.14
C LEU A 224 5.61 -1.99 14.31
N MET A 225 4.52 -2.59 13.84
CA MET A 225 4.53 -3.75 12.96
C MET A 225 3.98 -3.37 11.60
N PHE A 226 4.73 -3.59 10.53
CA PHE A 226 4.34 -3.23 9.16
C PHE A 226 4.21 -4.47 8.29
N ASP A 227 3.14 -4.55 7.50
CA ASP A 227 3.01 -5.51 6.40
C ASP A 227 2.91 -4.78 5.06
N THR A 228 3.85 -5.09 4.17
CA THR A 228 4.09 -4.37 2.92
C THR A 228 3.37 -4.96 1.70
N VAL A 229 2.52 -5.98 1.88
CA VAL A 229 1.71 -6.62 0.82
C VAL A 229 0.45 -5.77 0.49
N ASP A 230 -0.20 -6.05 -0.63
CA ASP A 230 -1.33 -5.27 -1.17
C ASP A 230 -2.64 -5.40 -0.36
N TRP A 231 -2.97 -6.56 0.23
CA TRP A 231 -4.29 -6.74 0.85
C TRP A 231 -4.28 -6.46 2.35
N PRO A 232 -5.32 -5.79 2.90
CA PRO A 232 -5.50 -5.72 4.35
C PRO A 232 -5.91 -7.09 4.91
N VAL A 233 -5.42 -7.43 6.11
CA VAL A 233 -5.48 -8.80 6.65
C VAL A 233 -6.09 -8.92 8.03
N VAL A 234 -6.21 -7.82 8.79
CA VAL A 234 -6.75 -7.85 10.15
C VAL A 234 -8.28 -7.82 10.08
N ARG A 235 -8.90 -8.98 9.83
CA ARG A 235 -10.35 -9.10 9.63
C ARG A 235 -11.13 -8.78 10.91
N SER A 236 -12.00 -7.77 10.85
CA SER A 236 -12.70 -7.23 12.02
C SER A 236 -13.55 -8.26 12.77
N HIS A 237 -14.16 -9.22 12.05
CA HIS A 237 -14.99 -10.26 12.65
C HIS A 237 -14.23 -11.26 13.54
N LEU A 238 -12.91 -11.39 13.36
CA LEU A 238 -12.08 -12.34 14.14
C LEU A 238 -11.71 -11.80 15.54
N TYR A 239 -11.79 -10.47 15.73
CA TYR A 239 -11.26 -9.78 16.91
C TYR A 239 -12.34 -9.06 17.72
N ARG A 240 -13.52 -9.67 17.83
CA ARG A 240 -14.65 -9.18 18.65
C ARG A 240 -14.75 -9.94 19.97
N GLY A 241 -15.39 -9.33 20.96
CA GLY A 241 -15.61 -9.94 22.28
C GLY A 241 -14.30 -10.36 22.93
N LYS A 242 -14.23 -11.61 23.40
CA LYS A 242 -13.04 -12.17 24.07
C LYS A 242 -11.77 -12.15 23.21
N ASN A 243 -11.90 -12.11 21.88
CA ASN A 243 -10.75 -12.08 20.97
C ASN A 243 -10.19 -10.66 20.77
N ALA A 244 -10.82 -9.62 21.34
CA ALA A 244 -10.33 -8.25 21.24
C ALA A 244 -8.94 -8.07 21.88
N GLU A 245 -8.63 -8.83 22.94
CA GLU A 245 -7.31 -8.86 23.58
C GLU A 245 -6.19 -9.34 22.65
N MET A 246 -6.56 -10.02 21.55
CA MET A 246 -5.63 -10.54 20.55
C MET A 246 -5.55 -9.68 19.27
N LEU A 247 -6.18 -8.49 19.25
CA LEU A 247 -6.24 -7.63 18.07
C LEU A 247 -4.85 -7.10 17.66
N PRO A 248 -4.28 -7.52 16.52
CA PRO A 248 -2.92 -7.13 16.13
C PRO A 248 -2.86 -5.70 15.55
N PRO A 249 -2.11 -4.75 16.14
CA PRO A 249 -1.85 -3.42 15.55
C PRO A 249 -0.87 -3.55 14.39
N LEU A 250 -1.43 -3.67 13.19
CA LEU A 250 -0.65 -3.87 11.96
C LEU A 250 -0.81 -2.66 11.04
N PHE A 251 0.30 -2.00 10.72
CA PHE A 251 0.36 -0.93 9.75
C PHE A 251 0.40 -1.47 8.34
N ARG A 252 -0.45 -0.91 7.48
CA ARG A 252 -0.55 -1.23 6.06
C ARG A 252 -0.86 0.01 5.25
N TYR A 253 -0.87 -0.13 3.94
CA TYR A 253 -1.08 0.99 3.04
C TYR A 253 -2.54 1.21 2.63
N CYS A 254 -3.43 0.26 2.96
CA CYS A 254 -4.87 0.42 2.80
C CYS A 254 -5.66 -0.38 3.84
N GLY A 255 -6.95 -0.08 3.93
CA GLY A 255 -7.97 -0.86 4.64
C GLY A 255 -9.26 -0.99 3.82
N ASP A 256 -10.19 -1.79 4.31
CA ASP A 256 -11.59 -1.87 3.86
C ASP A 256 -12.54 -1.99 5.08
N ASP A 257 -13.85 -1.84 4.88
CA ASP A 257 -14.86 -1.88 5.95
C ASP A 257 -14.88 -3.20 6.77
N LYS A 258 -14.19 -4.23 6.30
CA LYS A 258 -14.11 -5.56 6.92
C LYS A 258 -12.77 -5.80 7.61
N THR A 259 -11.91 -4.78 7.68
CA THR A 259 -10.56 -4.89 8.22
C THR A 259 -10.27 -3.77 9.22
N LEU A 260 -9.24 -3.99 10.03
CA LEU A 260 -8.83 -3.08 11.11
C LEU A 260 -7.37 -2.62 10.93
N ASP A 261 -6.73 -2.93 9.80
CA ASP A 261 -5.35 -2.53 9.53
C ASP A 261 -5.19 -1.00 9.66
N ILE A 262 -4.10 -0.56 10.31
CA ILE A 262 -3.82 0.86 10.55
C ILE A 262 -3.22 1.43 9.28
N VAL A 263 -3.89 2.40 8.65
CA VAL A 263 -3.46 2.90 7.35
C VAL A 263 -2.28 3.86 7.50
N PHE A 264 -1.26 3.65 6.68
CA PHE A 264 -0.02 4.42 6.61
C PHE A 264 0.20 4.90 5.16
N PRO A 265 0.78 6.09 4.93
CA PRO A 265 1.15 6.53 3.59
C PRO A 265 2.03 5.50 2.88
N ASP A 266 1.66 5.15 1.66
CA ASP A 266 2.38 4.12 0.92
C ASP A 266 3.82 4.54 0.54
N TRP A 267 4.68 3.55 0.31
CA TRP A 267 6.11 3.76 0.02
C TRP A 267 6.36 4.70 -1.17
N SER A 268 5.45 4.74 -2.14
CA SER A 268 5.66 5.49 -3.39
C SER A 268 5.61 7.00 -3.22
N PHE A 269 5.17 7.53 -2.06
CA PHE A 269 5.38 8.94 -1.73
C PHE A 269 6.86 9.32 -1.71
N TRP A 270 7.73 8.37 -1.34
CA TRP A 270 9.18 8.54 -1.35
C TRP A 270 9.84 7.97 -2.61
N GLY A 271 9.07 7.38 -3.51
CA GLY A 271 9.52 6.87 -4.80
C GLY A 271 9.27 5.37 -4.98
N TRP A 272 9.33 4.93 -6.24
CA TRP A 272 9.23 3.52 -6.59
C TRP A 272 10.14 3.24 -7.80
N PRO A 273 11.45 3.05 -7.56
CA PRO A 273 12.47 3.05 -8.61
C PRO A 273 12.35 1.87 -9.57
N GLU A 274 11.79 0.74 -9.14
CA GLU A 274 11.59 -0.45 -9.96
C GLU A 274 10.65 -0.21 -11.15
N ILE A 275 9.80 0.82 -11.07
CA ILE A 275 8.89 1.22 -12.13
C ILE A 275 9.08 2.67 -12.57
N ASN A 276 10.27 3.24 -12.30
CA ASN A 276 10.66 4.59 -12.69
C ASN A 276 9.72 5.70 -12.16
N ILE A 277 9.19 5.54 -10.95
CA ILE A 277 8.39 6.57 -10.28
C ILE A 277 9.27 7.36 -9.32
N LYS A 278 9.33 8.68 -9.54
CA LYS A 278 10.07 9.62 -8.70
C LYS A 278 9.38 9.81 -7.34
N PRO A 279 10.10 10.27 -6.30
CA PRO A 279 9.48 10.75 -5.07
C PRO A 279 8.44 11.84 -5.38
N TRP A 280 7.39 11.90 -4.57
CA TRP A 280 6.23 12.77 -4.81
C TRP A 280 6.61 14.24 -5.03
N ASP A 281 7.57 14.77 -4.25
CA ASP A 281 7.98 16.17 -4.36
C ASP A 281 8.63 16.52 -5.72
N ALA A 282 9.27 15.56 -6.38
CA ALA A 282 9.80 15.76 -7.72
C ALA A 282 8.71 15.49 -8.78
N LEU A 283 7.96 14.41 -8.61
CA LEU A 283 6.92 14.00 -9.57
C LEU A 283 5.78 15.01 -9.68
N LYS A 284 5.41 15.69 -8.59
CA LYS A 284 4.36 16.71 -8.62
C LYS A 284 4.72 17.88 -9.54
N GLU A 285 6.00 18.25 -9.62
CA GLU A 285 6.46 19.33 -10.50
C GLU A 285 6.44 18.87 -11.96
N ASP A 286 6.80 17.61 -12.24
CA ASP A 286 6.65 17.03 -13.58
C ASP A 286 5.16 16.98 -14.00
N LEU A 287 4.28 16.56 -13.10
CA LEU A 287 2.83 16.54 -13.34
C LEU A 287 2.29 17.95 -13.59
N LYS A 288 2.68 18.93 -12.78
CA LYS A 288 2.33 20.35 -13.00
C LYS A 288 2.80 20.85 -14.36
N ALA A 289 4.03 20.53 -14.76
CA ALA A 289 4.53 20.85 -16.10
C ALA A 289 3.72 20.14 -17.19
N GLY A 290 3.38 18.86 -16.99
CA GLY A 290 2.51 18.07 -17.88
C GLY A 290 1.12 18.68 -18.06
N ASN A 291 0.49 19.11 -16.97
CA ASN A 291 -0.83 19.75 -16.95
C ASN A 291 -0.87 21.05 -17.76
N ASN A 292 0.25 21.78 -17.77
CA ASN A 292 0.40 23.05 -18.48
C ASN A 292 0.72 22.88 -19.99
N ARG A 293 0.99 21.66 -20.47
CA ARG A 293 1.28 21.42 -21.90
C ARG A 293 0.08 21.67 -22.80
N VAL A 294 -1.12 21.37 -22.31
CA VAL A 294 -2.38 21.53 -23.05
C VAL A 294 -3.40 22.17 -22.12
N ARG A 295 -3.93 23.33 -22.52
CA ARG A 295 -5.00 24.01 -21.77
C ARG A 295 -6.17 23.05 -21.60
N TRP A 296 -6.84 23.11 -20.44
CA TRP A 296 -7.95 22.22 -20.12
C TRP A 296 -8.99 22.07 -21.24
N MET A 297 -9.40 23.22 -21.82
CA MET A 297 -10.40 23.27 -22.88
C MET A 297 -9.96 22.56 -24.16
N ASP A 298 -8.66 22.44 -24.39
CA ASP A 298 -8.06 21.87 -25.59
C ASP A 298 -7.62 20.40 -25.38
N ARG A 299 -7.80 19.85 -24.17
CA ARG A 299 -7.53 18.43 -23.87
C ARG A 299 -8.50 17.51 -24.62
N GLU A 300 -8.02 16.30 -24.89
CA GLU A 300 -8.80 15.25 -25.55
C GLU A 300 -10.10 14.98 -24.79
N PRO A 301 -11.27 14.97 -25.46
CA PRO A 301 -12.59 14.93 -24.83
C PRO A 301 -13.01 13.53 -24.34
N TYR A 302 -12.06 12.65 -24.04
CA TYR A 302 -12.29 11.25 -23.70
C TYR A 302 -11.81 10.91 -22.30
N ALA A 303 -12.41 9.87 -21.71
CA ALA A 303 -11.88 9.26 -20.51
C ALA A 303 -10.65 8.41 -20.81
N TYR A 304 -9.61 8.58 -20.02
CA TYR A 304 -8.33 7.91 -20.23
C TYR A 304 -7.95 7.04 -19.05
N TRP A 305 -7.49 5.84 -19.35
CA TRP A 305 -6.79 4.96 -18.41
C TRP A 305 -5.65 4.24 -19.10
N LYS A 306 -4.51 4.13 -18.42
CA LYS A 306 -3.39 3.29 -18.85
C LYS A 306 -2.85 2.51 -17.67
N GLY A 307 -2.82 1.18 -17.74
CA GLY A 307 -2.36 0.35 -16.63
C GLY A 307 -2.41 -1.15 -16.93
N ASN A 308 -1.92 -1.97 -16.00
CA ASN A 308 -1.92 -3.43 -16.16
C ASN A 308 -3.30 -4.00 -15.81
N PRO A 309 -4.02 -4.62 -16.78
CA PRO A 309 -5.34 -5.20 -16.53
C PRO A 309 -5.27 -6.56 -15.84
N SER A 310 -4.13 -7.25 -15.86
CA SER A 310 -4.02 -8.63 -15.37
C SER A 310 -4.07 -8.74 -13.84
N VAL A 311 -3.91 -7.61 -13.12
CA VAL A 311 -3.86 -7.58 -11.64
C VAL A 311 -5.23 -7.70 -10.97
N SER A 312 -6.34 -7.46 -11.68
CA SER A 312 -7.68 -7.57 -11.09
C SER A 312 -8.78 -7.82 -12.13
N GLY A 313 -9.85 -8.49 -11.70
CA GLY A 313 -11.04 -8.71 -12.55
C GLY A 313 -11.68 -7.40 -13.02
N THR A 314 -11.80 -6.42 -12.13
CA THR A 314 -12.42 -5.12 -12.43
C THR A 314 -11.67 -4.34 -13.52
N ARG A 315 -10.33 -4.46 -13.59
CA ARG A 315 -9.54 -3.85 -14.69
C ARG A 315 -9.71 -4.60 -16.01
N LYS A 316 -9.81 -5.92 -15.99
CA LYS A 316 -10.16 -6.70 -17.20
C LYS A 316 -11.52 -6.30 -17.75
N GLU A 317 -12.48 -5.99 -16.87
CA GLU A 317 -13.77 -5.46 -17.26
C GLU A 317 -13.68 -4.02 -17.81
N LEU A 318 -12.86 -3.15 -17.20
CA LEU A 318 -12.65 -1.79 -17.69
C LEU A 318 -12.10 -1.76 -19.12
N VAL A 319 -11.22 -2.70 -19.48
CA VAL A 319 -10.71 -2.82 -20.86
C VAL A 319 -11.84 -3.03 -21.88
N LYS A 320 -12.96 -3.64 -21.50
CA LYS A 320 -14.14 -3.81 -22.38
C LYS A 320 -14.87 -2.50 -22.65
N CYS A 321 -14.60 -1.44 -21.88
CA CYS A 321 -15.14 -0.11 -22.14
C CYS A 321 -14.37 0.64 -23.24
N ASN A 322 -13.25 0.11 -23.75
CA ASN A 322 -12.54 0.74 -24.85
C ASN A 322 -13.40 0.74 -26.12
N VAL A 323 -13.08 1.65 -27.05
CA VAL A 323 -13.75 1.72 -28.35
C VAL A 323 -13.69 0.37 -29.09
N SER A 324 -14.82 -0.03 -29.68
CA SER A 324 -14.96 -1.19 -30.54
C SER A 324 -15.58 -0.79 -31.89
N SER A 325 -15.69 -1.74 -32.83
CA SER A 325 -16.37 -1.50 -34.11
C SER A 325 -17.87 -1.23 -33.96
N THR A 326 -18.47 -1.60 -32.84
CA THR A 326 -19.92 -1.51 -32.61
C THR A 326 -20.31 -0.48 -31.56
N HIS A 327 -19.37 0.00 -30.74
CA HIS A 327 -19.68 0.89 -29.63
C HIS A 327 -18.50 1.75 -29.20
N ASP A 328 -18.74 3.03 -28.89
CA ASP A 328 -17.79 3.91 -28.23
C ASP A 328 -18.37 4.44 -26.92
N TRP A 329 -17.76 4.03 -25.80
CA TRP A 329 -18.10 4.51 -24.46
C TRP A 329 -17.44 5.86 -24.12
N ASN A 330 -16.81 6.52 -25.09
CA ASN A 330 -15.97 7.71 -24.91
C ASN A 330 -14.78 7.47 -23.96
N ALA A 331 -14.26 6.25 -23.95
CA ALA A 331 -13.12 5.84 -23.15
C ALA A 331 -11.97 5.34 -24.05
N ARG A 332 -10.74 5.65 -23.63
CA ARG A 332 -9.47 5.28 -24.26
C ARG A 332 -8.67 4.52 -23.21
N ILE A 333 -8.73 3.19 -23.27
CA ILE A 333 -8.19 2.28 -22.27
C ILE A 333 -6.97 1.56 -22.85
N TYR A 334 -5.80 1.81 -22.28
CA TYR A 334 -4.52 1.31 -22.77
C TYR A 334 -3.94 0.28 -21.80
N ALA A 335 -3.92 -0.99 -22.20
CA ALA A 335 -3.30 -2.05 -21.40
C ALA A 335 -1.77 -1.89 -21.38
N GLN A 336 -1.18 -1.87 -20.19
CA GLN A 336 0.27 -1.94 -19.99
C GLN A 336 0.68 -3.38 -19.71
N ASP A 337 1.63 -3.88 -20.50
CA ASP A 337 2.33 -5.13 -20.23
C ASP A 337 3.56 -4.84 -19.38
N TRP A 338 3.49 -5.14 -18.08
CA TRP A 338 4.61 -4.92 -17.15
C TRP A 338 5.87 -5.73 -17.47
N PHE A 339 5.76 -6.90 -18.12
CA PHE A 339 6.94 -7.65 -18.55
C PHE A 339 7.66 -6.94 -19.69
N LYS A 340 6.90 -6.35 -20.63
CA LYS A 340 7.47 -5.53 -21.69
C LYS A 340 8.03 -4.21 -21.15
N GLU A 341 7.27 -3.51 -20.32
CA GLU A 341 7.66 -2.21 -19.75
C GLU A 341 8.90 -2.33 -18.85
N SER A 342 9.00 -3.39 -18.05
CA SER A 342 10.19 -3.62 -17.21
C SER A 342 11.47 -3.80 -18.03
N LYS A 343 11.40 -4.45 -19.20
CA LYS A 343 12.54 -4.55 -20.13
C LYS A 343 12.88 -3.21 -20.78
N ALA A 344 11.87 -2.37 -21.03
CA ALA A 344 12.04 -1.04 -21.62
C ALA A 344 12.39 0.06 -20.59
N GLY A 345 12.38 -0.27 -19.29
CA GLY A 345 12.62 0.68 -18.21
C GLY A 345 11.45 1.67 -17.98
N TYR A 346 10.22 1.27 -18.34
CA TYR A 346 9.00 2.08 -18.16
C TYR A 346 9.03 3.46 -18.83
N LYS A 347 9.83 3.62 -19.89
CA LYS A 347 9.98 4.91 -20.60
C LYS A 347 8.67 5.39 -21.23
N ASP A 348 7.81 4.46 -21.66
CA ASP A 348 6.51 4.78 -22.26
C ASP A 348 5.40 4.97 -21.21
N SER A 349 5.74 4.87 -19.93
CA SER A 349 4.79 4.93 -18.80
C SER A 349 4.96 6.19 -17.95
N ASP A 350 5.63 7.22 -18.47
CA ASP A 350 5.76 8.53 -17.82
C ASP A 350 4.37 9.09 -17.46
N LEU A 351 4.16 9.44 -16.19
CA LEU A 351 2.86 9.88 -15.70
C LEU A 351 2.51 11.29 -16.19
N SER A 352 3.50 12.19 -16.31
CA SER A 352 3.27 13.58 -16.76
C SER A 352 2.73 13.66 -18.19
N SER A 353 3.14 12.71 -19.04
CA SER A 353 2.66 12.59 -20.41
C SER A 353 1.19 12.16 -20.53
N GLN A 354 0.60 11.64 -19.45
CA GLN A 354 -0.75 11.07 -19.47
C GLN A 354 -1.84 12.06 -19.02
N CYS A 355 -1.53 13.34 -18.86
CA CYS A 355 -2.47 14.37 -18.38
C CYS A 355 -3.15 15.17 -19.52
N ALA A 356 -3.05 14.71 -20.77
CA ALA A 356 -3.61 15.39 -21.95
C ALA A 356 -5.11 15.15 -22.21
N HIS A 357 -5.80 14.41 -21.34
CA HIS A 357 -7.23 14.06 -21.50
C HIS A 357 -8.09 14.79 -20.47
N ARG A 358 -9.32 15.15 -20.84
CA ARG A 358 -10.28 15.81 -19.94
C ARG A 358 -10.80 14.90 -18.84
N TYR A 359 -10.67 13.59 -18.94
CA TYR A 359 -11.14 12.70 -17.88
C TYR A 359 -10.13 11.61 -17.61
N LYS A 360 -9.84 11.36 -16.33
CA LYS A 360 -8.90 10.33 -15.90
C LYS A 360 -9.62 9.32 -15.03
N ILE A 361 -9.55 8.04 -15.38
CA ILE A 361 -10.25 6.99 -14.65
C ILE A 361 -9.34 6.49 -13.53
N TYR A 362 -9.85 6.47 -12.31
CA TYR A 362 -9.29 5.69 -11.21
C TYR A 362 -10.04 4.37 -11.07
N ILE A 363 -9.28 3.28 -10.94
CA ILE A 363 -9.80 1.94 -10.67
C ILE A 363 -8.77 1.12 -9.87
N GLU A 364 -9.28 0.36 -8.93
CA GLU A 364 -8.50 -0.51 -8.05
C GLU A 364 -7.73 -1.59 -8.81
N GLY A 365 -6.59 -1.99 -8.23
CA GLY A 365 -5.76 -3.08 -8.71
C GLY A 365 -6.06 -4.36 -7.92
N SER A 366 -5.00 -5.03 -7.47
CA SER A 366 -5.07 -6.12 -6.50
C SER A 366 -5.86 -5.70 -5.24
N ALA A 367 -5.58 -4.49 -4.76
CA ALA A 367 -6.28 -3.79 -3.68
C ALA A 367 -6.44 -2.31 -4.07
N TRP A 368 -6.17 -1.36 -3.15
CA TRP A 368 -6.03 0.05 -3.51
C TRP A 368 -4.98 0.23 -4.63
N SER A 369 -5.16 1.23 -5.49
CA SER A 369 -4.18 1.53 -6.54
C SER A 369 -3.43 2.81 -6.22
N ILE A 370 -2.10 2.70 -6.17
CA ILE A 370 -1.17 3.81 -5.94
C ILE A 370 -1.35 4.96 -6.94
N SER A 371 -1.95 4.66 -8.11
CA SER A 371 -2.24 5.63 -9.16
C SER A 371 -3.24 6.73 -8.77
N GLU A 372 -4.02 6.58 -7.70
CA GLU A 372 -5.07 7.55 -7.31
C GLU A 372 -4.52 8.98 -7.22
N LYS A 373 -3.46 9.18 -6.43
CA LYS A 373 -2.83 10.51 -6.27
C LYS A 373 -2.29 11.09 -7.56
N TYR A 374 -1.77 10.26 -8.47
CA TYR A 374 -1.24 10.72 -9.76
C TYR A 374 -2.36 11.12 -10.71
N ILE A 375 -3.47 10.38 -10.70
CA ILE A 375 -4.68 10.68 -11.48
C ILE A 375 -5.30 11.99 -11.01
N LEU A 376 -5.45 12.16 -9.69
CA LEU A 376 -5.94 13.39 -9.08
C LEU A 376 -5.04 14.60 -9.41
N ALA A 377 -3.74 14.39 -9.50
CA ALA A 377 -2.77 15.45 -9.82
C ALA A 377 -2.63 15.77 -11.32
N CYS A 378 -3.27 15.01 -12.22
CA CYS A 378 -3.25 15.30 -13.66
C CYS A 378 -4.13 16.50 -14.06
N ASP A 379 -4.68 17.24 -13.10
CA ASP A 379 -5.53 18.41 -13.39
C ASP A 379 -6.74 18.04 -14.25
N SER A 380 -7.14 16.76 -14.20
CA SER A 380 -8.26 16.22 -14.93
C SER A 380 -9.43 15.88 -14.02
N MET A 381 -10.66 15.98 -14.54
CA MET A 381 -11.83 15.46 -13.86
C MET A 381 -11.63 13.96 -13.64
N THR A 382 -11.46 13.59 -12.38
CA THR A 382 -11.20 12.22 -11.98
C THR A 382 -12.51 11.46 -11.97
N LEU A 383 -12.61 10.40 -12.78
CA LEU A 383 -13.71 9.45 -12.78
C LEU A 383 -13.32 8.30 -11.84
N LEU A 384 -13.87 8.29 -10.64
CA LEU A 384 -13.48 7.36 -9.58
C LEU A 384 -14.45 6.19 -9.55
N VAL A 385 -14.02 5.03 -10.06
CA VAL A 385 -14.79 3.78 -9.96
C VAL A 385 -14.92 3.42 -8.48
N THR A 386 -16.15 3.26 -7.98
CA THR A 386 -16.47 3.07 -6.57
C THR A 386 -15.46 2.12 -5.90
N PRO A 387 -14.62 2.64 -4.99
CA PRO A 387 -13.54 1.87 -4.41
C PRO A 387 -14.08 0.99 -3.29
N ARG A 388 -13.43 -0.16 -3.09
CA ARG A 388 -13.63 -1.01 -1.91
C ARG A 388 -12.63 -0.67 -0.81
N TYR A 389 -11.41 -0.33 -1.21
CA TYR A 389 -10.31 -0.05 -0.31
C TYR A 389 -10.14 1.46 -0.16
N TYR A 390 -9.64 1.86 1.00
CA TYR A 390 -9.22 3.22 1.25
C TYR A 390 -7.75 3.30 1.66
N ASP A 391 -7.10 4.40 1.30
CA ASP A 391 -5.80 4.78 1.84
C ASP A 391 -5.96 5.90 2.89
N PHE A 392 -4.85 6.53 3.29
CA PHE A 392 -4.85 7.50 4.38
C PHE A 392 -5.58 8.80 4.02
N PHE A 393 -5.75 9.14 2.74
CA PHE A 393 -6.40 10.38 2.32
C PHE A 393 -7.71 10.15 1.58
N SER A 394 -7.91 9.00 0.93
CA SER A 394 -9.04 8.78 0.01
C SER A 394 -10.41 8.87 0.69
N ARG A 395 -10.53 8.54 1.99
CA ARG A 395 -11.77 8.73 2.78
C ARG A 395 -12.19 10.20 2.96
N SER A 396 -11.33 11.14 2.59
CA SER A 396 -11.60 12.58 2.64
C SER A 396 -12.00 13.14 1.28
N LEU A 397 -11.98 12.32 0.24
CA LEU A 397 -12.44 12.71 -1.08
C LEU A 397 -13.97 12.77 -1.09
N MET A 398 -14.53 13.91 -1.52
CA MET A 398 -15.97 14.11 -1.60
C MET A 398 -16.43 13.95 -3.05
N PRO A 399 -17.46 13.13 -3.32
CA PRO A 399 -18.01 13.00 -4.65
C PRO A 399 -18.58 14.34 -5.12
N ILE A 400 -18.48 14.61 -6.43
CA ILE A 400 -18.90 15.83 -7.13
C ILE A 400 -18.11 17.10 -6.74
N GLN A 401 -17.29 17.05 -5.68
CA GLN A 401 -16.34 18.12 -5.34
C GLN A 401 -14.91 17.79 -5.78
N HIS A 402 -14.43 16.57 -5.50
CA HIS A 402 -13.06 16.15 -5.82
C HIS A 402 -13.00 15.17 -6.99
N TYR A 403 -14.08 14.42 -7.24
CA TYR A 403 -14.15 13.43 -8.30
C TYR A 403 -15.59 13.18 -8.75
N TRP A 404 -15.75 12.62 -9.94
CA TRP A 404 -17.03 12.11 -10.43
C TRP A 404 -17.17 10.62 -10.09
N PRO A 405 -18.20 10.20 -9.34
CA PRO A 405 -18.38 8.79 -8.97
C PRO A 405 -18.77 7.95 -10.19
N VAL A 406 -18.10 6.81 -10.37
CA VAL A 406 -18.41 5.82 -11.40
C VAL A 406 -18.85 4.52 -10.75
N ARG A 407 -19.98 3.98 -11.21
CA ARG A 407 -20.51 2.71 -10.68
C ARG A 407 -19.56 1.54 -10.94
N TYR A 408 -19.36 0.69 -9.93
CA TYR A 408 -18.53 -0.52 -10.06
C TYR A 408 -19.12 -1.55 -11.05
N ASP A 409 -20.42 -1.82 -10.93
CA ASP A 409 -21.17 -2.83 -11.69
C ASP A 409 -21.45 -2.40 -13.15
N ASN A 410 -21.74 -1.12 -13.37
CA ASN A 410 -22.08 -0.55 -14.68
C ASN A 410 -21.08 0.53 -15.14
N LYS A 411 -19.78 0.23 -15.01
CA LYS A 411 -18.70 1.21 -15.19
C LYS A 411 -18.67 1.85 -16.59
N CYS A 412 -18.88 1.11 -17.67
CA CYS A 412 -18.76 1.66 -19.04
C CYS A 412 -19.84 2.72 -19.32
N ALA A 413 -21.11 2.42 -19.04
CA ALA A 413 -22.20 3.38 -19.22
C ALA A 413 -22.07 4.57 -18.26
N SER A 414 -21.65 4.32 -17.03
CA SER A 414 -21.40 5.39 -16.04
C SER A 414 -20.26 6.31 -16.46
N ILE A 415 -19.19 5.79 -17.06
CA ILE A 415 -18.10 6.59 -17.66
C ILE A 415 -18.63 7.41 -18.83
N LYS A 416 -19.34 6.76 -19.77
CA LYS A 416 -19.90 7.45 -20.94
C LYS A 416 -20.78 8.62 -20.53
N TYR A 417 -21.68 8.40 -19.58
CA TYR A 417 -22.55 9.46 -19.05
C TYR A 417 -21.74 10.64 -18.49
N ALA A 418 -20.72 10.36 -17.67
CA ALA A 418 -19.86 11.40 -17.09
C ALA A 418 -19.13 12.22 -18.17
N VAL A 419 -18.63 11.54 -19.22
CA VAL A 419 -17.91 12.17 -20.33
C VAL A 419 -18.87 13.00 -21.20
N ASP A 420 -20.04 12.48 -21.53
CA ASP A 420 -21.05 13.19 -22.33
C ASP A 420 -21.54 14.44 -21.59
N TRP A 421 -21.82 14.32 -20.29
CA TRP A 421 -22.19 15.45 -19.43
C TRP A 421 -21.04 16.47 -19.35
N GLY A 422 -19.82 16.02 -19.08
CA GLY A 422 -18.69 16.93 -18.92
C GLY A 422 -18.36 17.69 -20.21
N ASN A 423 -18.51 17.05 -21.37
CA ASN A 423 -18.25 17.68 -22.66
C ASN A 423 -19.33 18.68 -23.06
N SER A 424 -20.57 18.50 -22.58
CA SER A 424 -21.66 19.48 -22.75
C SER A 424 -21.62 20.61 -21.71
N HIS A 425 -20.95 20.42 -20.57
CA HIS A 425 -20.88 21.37 -19.45
C HIS A 425 -19.44 21.80 -19.12
N LYS A 426 -18.61 22.05 -20.13
CA LYS A 426 -17.15 22.28 -19.96
C LYS A 426 -16.80 23.34 -18.91
N GLN A 427 -17.57 24.44 -18.84
CA GLN A 427 -17.37 25.51 -17.86
C GLN A 427 -17.67 25.09 -16.41
N LEU A 428 -18.66 24.20 -16.21
CA LEU A 428 -18.97 23.67 -14.88
C LEU A 428 -17.93 22.63 -14.45
N VAL A 429 -17.38 21.85 -15.40
CA VAL A 429 -16.27 20.92 -15.12
C VAL A 429 -15.04 21.69 -14.61
N THR A 430 -14.72 22.84 -15.19
CA THR A 430 -13.67 23.73 -14.67
C THR A 430 -14.01 24.35 -13.31
N CYS A 431 -15.29 24.41 -12.92
CA CYS A 431 -15.70 24.89 -11.58
C CYS A 431 -15.65 23.80 -10.51
N ILE A 432 -16.02 22.55 -10.82
CA ILE A 432 -15.75 21.37 -9.96
C ILE A 432 -14.24 21.34 -9.64
N TYR A 433 -13.42 21.74 -10.60
CA TYR A 433 -11.96 21.86 -10.48
C TYR A 433 -11.47 23.02 -9.57
N ILE A 434 -12.11 24.20 -9.57
CA ILE A 434 -11.67 25.35 -8.76
C ILE A 434 -11.76 25.06 -7.25
N TYR A 435 -12.74 24.28 -6.80
CA TYR A 435 -12.82 23.87 -5.39
C TYR A 435 -11.72 22.88 -4.98
N PHE A 436 -11.23 22.06 -5.91
CA PHE A 436 -10.17 21.09 -5.68
C PHE A 436 -8.77 21.74 -5.57
N VAL A 437 -8.45 22.73 -6.43
CA VAL A 437 -7.17 23.45 -6.37
C VAL A 437 -7.03 24.26 -5.08
N ILE A 438 -8.12 24.90 -4.62
CA ILE A 438 -8.11 25.63 -3.35
C ILE A 438 -7.91 24.68 -2.16
N TYR A 439 -8.47 23.47 -2.20
CA TYR A 439 -8.31 22.48 -1.12
C TYR A 439 -6.87 21.91 -1.09
N ILE A 440 -6.31 21.48 -2.23
CA ILE A 440 -4.93 20.94 -2.28
C ILE A 440 -3.85 21.99 -2.02
N CYS A 441 -4.02 23.25 -2.45
CA CYS A 441 -3.08 24.32 -2.09
C CYS A 441 -3.09 24.61 -0.58
N ARG A 442 -4.23 24.45 0.11
CA ARG A 442 -4.31 24.49 1.58
C ARG A 442 -3.67 23.27 2.24
N LEU A 443 -3.75 22.07 1.63
CA LEU A 443 -3.05 20.86 2.11
C LEU A 443 -1.53 21.05 2.20
N TYR A 444 -0.94 21.87 1.31
CA TYR A 444 0.51 22.04 1.23
C TYR A 444 1.07 23.25 2.00
N SER A 445 0.28 24.32 2.21
CA SER A 445 0.75 25.47 3.01
C SER A 445 0.87 25.16 4.50
N SER A 446 -0.01 24.31 5.05
CA SER A 446 0.09 23.87 6.46
C SER A 446 1.23 22.88 6.74
N ALA A 447 1.95 22.39 5.73
CA ALA A 447 3.14 21.55 5.90
C ALA A 447 4.46 22.36 5.86
N LYS A 448 4.39 23.67 5.61
CA LYS A 448 5.53 24.59 5.53
C LYS A 448 5.61 25.59 6.69
N HIS A 449 4.68 25.53 7.65
CA HIS A 449 4.66 26.36 8.85
C HIS A 449 4.62 25.50 10.11
#